data_AF-A0A9D8J977-F1
#
_entry.id   AF-A0A9D8J977-F1
#
_cell.length_a   1.000
_cell.length_b   1.000
_cell.length_c   1.000
_cell.angle_alpha   90.00
_cell.angle_beta   90.00
_cell.angle_gamma   90.00
#
_symmetry.space_group_name_H-M   'P 1'
#
loop_
_entity.id
_entity.type
_entity.pdbx_description
1 polymer ?
#
loop_
_entity_poly.entity_id
_entity_poly.type
_entity_poly.pdbx_seq_one_letter_code
_entity_poly.pdbx_strand_id
1 'polypeptide(L)'
;METANVVFEHPFDKTTLEQINDLRRLRLSMAETMLQDVSGTGGSLRERGLASDFSNDELRQELMMRVCELRSRLSEPNVIYADEIDFYIDLMDQNPDD
;
A
#
# COMPACT_ATOMS: atom_id res chain seq x y z
N MET A 1 33.35 16.12 -2.31
CA MET A 1 32.41 15.39 -1.44
C MET A 1 32.08 14.10 -2.15
N GLU A 2 32.65 13.00 -1.69
CA GLU A 2 32.36 11.67 -2.24
C GLU A 2 31.16 11.12 -1.47
N THR A 3 30.06 10.86 -2.17
CA THR A 3 28.89 10.18 -1.61
C THR A 3 29.17 8.68 -1.58
N ALA A 4 29.33 8.13 -0.38
CA ALA A 4 29.39 6.69 -0.19
C ALA A 4 27.99 6.09 -0.37
N ASN A 5 27.79 5.37 -1.48
CA ASN A 5 26.57 4.59 -1.69
C ASN A 5 26.73 3.26 -0.95
N VAL A 6 26.02 3.11 0.16
CA VAL A 6 25.90 1.82 0.86
C VAL A 6 24.87 0.99 0.11
N VAL A 7 25.35 -0.03 -0.62
CA VAL A 7 24.48 -1.02 -1.26
C VAL A 7 24.29 -2.15 -0.23
N PHE A 8 23.10 -2.24 0.34
CA PHE A 8 22.70 -3.44 1.07
C PHE A 8 22.41 -4.53 0.04
N GLU A 9 23.05 -5.69 0.16
CA GLU A 9 22.62 -6.87 -0.58
C GLU A 9 21.15 -7.13 -0.24
N HIS A 10 20.32 -7.20 -1.27
CA HIS A 10 18.89 -7.34 -1.09
C HIS A 10 18.58 -8.80 -0.72
N PRO A 11 18.05 -9.09 0.48
CA PRO A 11 17.76 -10.48 0.90
C PRO A 11 16.56 -11.07 0.15
N PHE A 12 15.84 -10.26 -0.63
CA PHE A 12 14.67 -10.66 -1.40
C PHE A 12 15.05 -11.01 -2.83
N ASP A 13 14.55 -12.14 -3.31
CA ASP A 13 14.69 -12.51 -4.70
C ASP A 13 13.86 -11.59 -5.62
N LYS A 14 14.09 -11.72 -6.93
CA LYS A 14 13.37 -10.94 -7.95
C LYS A 14 11.86 -11.17 -7.88
N THR A 15 11.43 -12.35 -7.48
CA THR A 15 10.02 -12.72 -7.40
C THR A 15 9.33 -11.99 -6.25
N THR A 16 9.94 -11.92 -5.08
CA THR A 16 9.41 -11.13 -3.95
C THR A 16 9.32 -9.65 -4.30
N LEU A 17 10.32 -9.10 -4.97
CA LEU A 17 10.29 -7.71 -5.46
C LEU A 17 9.12 -7.45 -6.43
N GLU A 18 8.88 -8.37 -7.36
CA GLU A 18 7.77 -8.29 -8.31
C GLU A 18 6.42 -8.37 -7.58
N GLN A 19 6.29 -9.28 -6.61
CA GLN A 19 5.08 -9.42 -5.79
C GLN A 19 4.78 -8.17 -4.96
N ILE A 20 5.78 -7.57 -4.33
CA ILE A 20 5.61 -6.30 -3.61
C ILE A 20 5.15 -5.19 -4.58
N ASN A 21 5.74 -5.14 -5.77
CA ASN A 21 5.36 -4.15 -6.78
C ASN A 21 3.92 -4.37 -7.29
N ASP A 22 3.49 -5.62 -7.45
CA ASP A 22 2.12 -5.95 -7.82
C ASP A 22 1.13 -5.62 -6.70
N LEU A 23 1.50 -5.86 -5.44
CA LEU A 23 0.72 -5.41 -4.27
C LEU A 23 0.57 -3.89 -4.25
N ARG A 24 1.62 -3.12 -4.58
CA ARG A 24 1.52 -1.65 -4.70
C ARG A 24 0.51 -1.24 -5.76
N ARG A 25 0.55 -1.86 -6.95
CA ARG A 25 -0.40 -1.59 -8.05
C ARG A 25 -1.82 -1.93 -7.66
N LEU A 26 -2.03 -3.09 -7.01
CA LEU A 26 -3.34 -3.52 -6.53
C LEU A 26 -3.90 -2.52 -5.51
N ARG A 27 -3.10 -2.16 -4.50
CA ARG A 27 -3.49 -1.19 -3.47
C ARG A 27 -3.79 0.17 -4.06
N LEU A 28 -3.02 0.62 -5.06
CA LEU A 28 -3.28 1.88 -5.76
C LEU A 28 -4.62 1.82 -6.49
N SER A 29 -4.86 0.77 -7.28
CA SER A 29 -6.11 0.60 -8.02
C SER A 29 -7.33 0.56 -7.09
N MET A 30 -7.21 -0.14 -5.95
CA MET A 30 -8.25 -0.16 -4.91
C MET A 30 -8.48 1.23 -4.32
N ALA A 31 -7.42 1.96 -3.94
CA ALA A 31 -7.54 3.30 -3.37
C ALA A 31 -8.15 4.29 -4.37
N GLU A 32 -7.78 4.22 -5.65
CA GLU A 32 -8.38 5.05 -6.71
C GLU A 32 -9.87 4.71 -6.91
N THR A 33 -10.24 3.44 -6.84
CA THR A 33 -11.65 3.01 -6.92
C THR A 33 -12.46 3.53 -5.73
N MET A 34 -11.92 3.40 -4.51
CA MET A 34 -12.53 3.94 -3.30
C MET A 34 -12.66 5.47 -3.35
N LEU A 35 -11.71 6.15 -4.00
CA LEU A 35 -11.75 7.60 -4.18
C LEU A 35 -12.79 8.05 -5.22
N GLN A 36 -13.11 7.20 -6.21
CA GLN A 36 -14.20 7.45 -7.15
C GLN A 36 -15.58 7.29 -6.48
N ASP A 37 -15.71 6.38 -5.52
CA ASP A 37 -16.92 6.15 -4.73
C ASP A 37 -16.69 6.29 -3.23
N VAL A 38 -16.27 7.50 -2.80
CA VAL A 38 -15.98 7.77 -1.38
C VAL A 38 -17.22 7.61 -0.51
N SER A 39 -18.38 8.00 -1.01
CA SER A 39 -19.64 7.91 -0.25
C SER A 39 -20.07 6.47 -0.02
N GLY A 40 -20.01 5.61 -1.05
CA GLY A 40 -20.32 4.18 -0.93
C GLY A 40 -19.28 3.44 -0.09
N THR A 41 -18.01 3.78 -0.26
CA THR A 41 -16.91 3.25 0.57
C THR A 41 -17.11 3.61 2.04
N GLY A 42 -17.33 4.90 2.34
CA GLY A 42 -17.57 5.37 3.70
C GLY A 42 -18.82 4.76 4.33
N GLY A 43 -19.90 4.57 3.55
CA GLY A 43 -21.09 3.83 3.98
C GLY A 43 -20.77 2.39 4.37
N SER A 44 -20.10 1.65 3.49
CA SER A 44 -19.72 0.25 3.71
C SER A 44 -18.79 0.07 4.92
N LEU A 45 -17.84 0.97 5.13
CA LEU A 45 -16.93 0.93 6.28
C LEU A 45 -17.68 1.17 7.59
N ARG A 46 -18.64 2.09 7.61
CA ARG A 46 -19.50 2.34 8.77
C ARG A 46 -20.39 1.14 9.08
N GLU A 47 -21.01 0.52 8.08
CA GLU A 47 -21.83 -0.68 8.24
C GLU A 47 -21.05 -1.85 8.84
N ARG A 48 -19.76 -1.97 8.50
CA ARG A 48 -18.87 -3.01 9.03
C ARG A 48 -18.24 -2.67 10.39
N GLY A 49 -18.52 -1.50 10.94
CA GLY A 49 -17.89 -1.01 12.17
C GLY A 49 -16.39 -0.72 12.04
N LEU A 50 -15.90 -0.53 10.81
CA LEU A 50 -14.49 -0.31 10.48
C LEU A 50 -14.13 1.18 10.37
N ALA A 51 -15.13 2.07 10.34
CA ALA A 51 -14.92 3.51 10.39
C ALA A 51 -15.83 4.13 11.46
N SER A 52 -15.23 4.80 12.44
CA SER A 52 -15.91 5.70 13.38
C SER A 52 -15.89 7.13 12.86
N ASP A 53 -17.04 7.81 12.83
CA ASP A 53 -17.26 9.26 12.67
C ASP A 53 -16.47 10.07 11.61
N PHE A 54 -15.67 9.45 10.75
CA PHE A 54 -15.01 10.18 9.67
C PHE A 54 -16.05 10.67 8.66
N SER A 55 -16.02 11.97 8.39
CA SER A 55 -16.74 12.58 7.29
C SER A 55 -16.22 12.03 5.96
N ASN A 56 -17.06 12.07 4.93
CA ASN A 56 -16.64 11.65 3.58
C ASN A 56 -15.48 12.54 3.06
N ASP A 57 -15.34 13.77 3.56
CA ASP A 57 -14.24 14.65 3.17
C ASP A 57 -12.91 14.25 3.81
N GLU A 58 -12.92 13.83 5.08
CA GLU A 58 -11.73 13.26 5.76
C GLU A 58 -11.31 11.96 5.09
N LEU A 59 -12.27 11.07 4.79
CA LEU A 59 -11.98 9.84 4.06
C LEU A 59 -11.41 10.12 2.66
N ARG A 60 -11.93 11.12 1.95
CA ARG A 60 -11.40 11.53 0.65
C ARG A 60 -9.95 12.02 0.78
N GLN A 61 -9.66 12.86 1.77
CA GLN A 61 -8.30 13.37 1.99
C GLN A 61 -7.32 12.23 2.29
N GLU A 62 -7.70 11.30 3.18
CA GLU A 62 -6.88 10.14 3.51
C GLU A 62 -6.60 9.27 2.27
N LEU A 63 -7.64 8.97 1.48
CA LEU A 63 -7.49 8.22 0.23
C LEU A 63 -6.60 8.95 -0.78
N MET A 64 -6.70 10.28 -0.89
CA MET A 64 -5.84 11.08 -1.76
C MET A 64 -4.37 11.03 -1.31
N MET A 65 -4.11 11.16 0.00
CA MET A 65 -2.75 11.03 0.55
C MET A 65 -2.19 9.64 0.25
N ARG A 66 -3.00 8.60 0.45
CA ARG A 66 -2.59 7.22 0.19
C ARG A 66 -2.30 6.95 -1.29
N VAL A 67 -3.11 7.50 -2.20
CA VAL A 67 -2.87 7.43 -3.65
C VAL A 67 -1.56 8.12 -4.02
N CYS A 68 -1.30 9.32 -3.51
CA CYS A 68 -0.05 10.04 -3.76
C CYS A 68 1.17 9.26 -3.27
N GLU A 69 1.09 8.71 -2.06
CA GLU A 69 2.14 7.88 -1.48
C GLU A 69 2.42 6.64 -2.33
N LEU A 70 1.38 5.87 -2.69
CA LEU A 70 1.53 4.66 -3.50
C LEU A 70 2.11 4.97 -4.89
N ARG A 71 1.72 6.09 -5.51
CA ARG A 71 2.32 6.54 -6.78
C ARG A 71 3.79 6.90 -6.62
N SER A 72 4.17 7.55 -5.51
CA SER A 72 5.57 7.84 -5.19
C SER A 72 6.38 6.56 -5.06
N ARG A 73 5.89 5.59 -4.27
CA ARG A 73 6.57 4.30 -4.08
C ARG A 73 6.68 3.49 -5.38
N LEU A 74 5.66 3.54 -6.25
CA LEU A 74 5.70 2.91 -7.58
C LEU A 74 6.72 3.54 -8.52
N SER A 75 7.06 4.82 -8.33
CA SER A 75 8.13 5.48 -9.09
C SER A 75 9.54 5.06 -8.65
N GLU A 76 9.64 4.38 -7.51
CA GLU A 76 10.88 3.89 -6.90
C GLU A 76 10.85 2.36 -6.72
N PRO A 77 10.81 1.56 -7.80
CA PRO A 77 10.62 0.10 -7.71
C PRO A 77 11.74 -0.63 -6.96
N ASN A 78 12.92 -0.01 -6.81
CA ASN A 78 14.08 -0.58 -6.12
C ASN A 78 14.14 -0.20 -4.63
N VAL A 79 13.23 0.63 -4.15
CA VAL A 79 13.13 1.00 -2.73
C VAL A 79 11.97 0.22 -2.14
N ILE A 80 12.23 -0.55 -1.09
CA ILE A 80 11.21 -1.29 -0.35
C ILE A 80 11.09 -0.68 1.04
N TYR A 81 9.86 -0.34 1.43
CA TYR A 81 9.58 0.29 2.72
C TYR A 81 9.26 -0.80 3.76
N ALA A 82 9.64 -0.58 5.02
CA ALA A 82 9.52 -1.58 6.07
C ALA A 82 8.06 -2.07 6.26
N ASP A 83 7.10 -1.16 6.18
CA ASP A 83 5.66 -1.47 6.29
C ASP A 83 5.14 -2.37 5.17
N GLU A 84 5.78 -2.37 4.00
CA GLU A 84 5.44 -3.27 2.90
C GLU A 84 5.99 -4.68 3.12
N ILE A 85 7.14 -4.79 3.77
CA ILE A 85 7.72 -6.08 4.16
C ILE A 85 6.85 -6.70 5.25
N ASP A 86 6.51 -5.94 6.29
CA ASP A 86 5.65 -6.42 7.38
C ASP A 86 4.31 -6.92 6.82
N PHE A 87 3.68 -6.13 5.95
CA PHE A 87 2.42 -6.53 5.30
C PHE A 87 2.57 -7.77 4.41
N TYR A 88 3.67 -7.88 3.67
CA TYR A 88 3.93 -9.04 2.83
C TYR A 88 4.13 -10.31 3.67
N ILE A 89 4.88 -10.22 4.77
CA ILE A 89 5.06 -11.33 5.72
C ILE A 89 3.72 -11.73 6.33
N ASP A 90 2.92 -10.77 6.80
CA ASP A 90 1.60 -11.04 7.36
C ASP A 90 0.67 -11.76 6.36
N LEU A 91 0.74 -11.39 5.07
CA LEU A 91 -0.03 -12.05 4.01
C LEU A 91 0.42 -13.50 3.78
N MET A 92 1.73 -13.75 3.80
CA MET A 92 2.29 -15.09 3.65
C MET A 92 1.94 -15.98 4.85
N ASP A 93 2.01 -15.44 6.07
CA ASP A 93 1.66 -16.16 7.30
C ASP A 93 0.16 -16.49 7.40
N GLN A 94 -0.70 -15.63 6.82
CA GLN A 94 -2.15 -15.86 6.75
C GLN A 94 -2.57 -16.83 5.64
N ASN A 95 -1.68 -17.16 4.71
CA ASN A 95 -1.90 -18.15 3.65
C ASN A 95 -0.78 -19.19 3.64
N PRO A 96 -0.65 -20.03 4.70
CA PRO A 96 0.47 -20.96 4.84
C PRO A 96 0.45 -22.16 3.87
N ASP A 97 -0.60 -22.29 3.06
CA ASP A 97 -0.81 -23.41 2.13
C ASP A 97 -0.86 -22.94 0.67
N ASP A 98 0.31 -22.71 0.08
CA ASP A 98 0.61 -22.94 -1.34
C ASP A 98 2.07 -23.43 -1.49
#